data_AF-A0AAD8E2W0-F1
#
_entry.id   AF-A0AAD8E2W0-F1
#
_cell.length_a   1.000
_cell.length_b   1.000
_cell.length_c   1.000
_cell.angle_alpha   90.00
_cell.angle_beta   90.00
_cell.angle_gamma   90.00
#
_symmetry.space_group_name_H-M   'P 1'
#
loop_
_entity.id
_entity.type
_entity.pdbx_description
1 polymer ?
#
loop_
_entity_poly.entity_id
_entity_poly.type
_entity_poly.pdbx_seq_one_letter_code
_entity_poly.pdbx_strand_id
1 'polypeptide(L)'
;MSDLEYSNDDVESDSETELQEAFAKGLLKPGLNVEYVEEKKHFKNKIVEMKEKLNGIQLNLEWIERLDLVNEPAPIAPEIAIKIQEEQLKHEAKLSQFKGKKKKAIVNGVEDPSLNDFQMAKSDEHMHKVREHLLKKQRGQELNERVKQMRHLRKVGKQVQVQAKLKQASEKRELMEEVKKYRKGLRKDLDFLDDKKKKNSSVQGNQKENRNKKLNMKQKYKDNKFGFGGKKRGIKRNTRTV
;
A
#
# COMPACT_ATOMS: atom_id res chain seq x y z
N MET A 1 95.92 53.80 39.05
CA MET A 1 95.25 54.63 40.08
C MET A 1 94.27 55.55 39.37
N SER A 2 93.18 55.88 40.09
CA SER A 2 92.07 56.80 39.84
C SER A 2 90.92 56.32 38.93
N ASP A 3 89.83 56.01 39.64
CA ASP A 3 88.43 55.82 39.25
C ASP A 3 87.86 56.97 38.41
N LEU A 4 86.85 56.66 37.58
CA LEU A 4 85.82 57.62 37.21
C LEU A 4 84.46 56.90 37.09
N GLU A 5 83.55 57.33 37.97
CA GLU A 5 82.25 56.75 38.26
C GLU A 5 81.26 56.84 37.09
N TYR A 6 80.44 55.80 36.97
CA TYR A 6 79.22 55.76 36.16
C TYR A 6 78.18 56.71 36.77
N SER A 7 77.84 57.79 36.05
CA SER A 7 76.59 58.54 36.29
C SER A 7 75.47 57.80 35.58
N ASN A 8 74.67 57.04 36.32
CA ASN A 8 73.44 56.43 35.83
C ASN A 8 72.31 57.42 36.15
N ASP A 9 71.85 58.16 35.16
CA ASP A 9 70.80 59.17 35.30
C ASP A 9 69.47 58.50 35.69
N ASP A 10 69.08 58.76 36.94
CA ASP A 10 67.93 58.27 37.69
C ASP A 10 66.61 58.97 37.25
N VAL A 11 66.19 58.74 35.99
CA VAL A 11 64.95 59.32 35.42
C VAL A 11 63.81 58.31 35.25
N GLU A 12 64.00 57.07 35.71
CA GLU A 12 62.99 56.00 35.58
C GLU A 12 62.09 55.87 36.83
N SER A 13 62.58 56.36 37.98
CA SER A 13 61.91 56.28 39.30
C SER A 13 60.63 57.11 39.41
N ASP A 14 60.57 58.25 38.72
CA ASP A 14 59.42 59.16 38.77
C ASP A 14 58.16 58.53 38.13
N SER A 15 58.33 57.69 37.11
CA SER A 15 57.20 57.03 36.44
C SER A 15 56.52 55.96 37.31
N GLU A 16 57.30 55.19 38.07
CA GLU A 16 56.80 54.16 39.00
C GLU A 16 56.12 54.80 40.22
N THR A 17 56.71 55.87 40.74
CA THR A 17 56.17 56.61 41.90
C THR A 17 54.88 57.34 41.54
N GLU A 18 54.78 57.94 40.35
CA GLU A 18 53.53 58.53 39.85
C GLU A 18 52.39 57.51 39.74
N LEU A 19 52.68 56.28 39.28
CA LEU A 19 51.70 55.20 39.20
C LEU A 19 51.21 54.77 40.59
N GLN A 20 52.13 54.67 41.54
CA GLN A 20 51.81 54.28 42.92
C GLN A 20 51.00 55.37 43.64
N GLU A 21 51.31 56.64 43.39
CA GLU A 21 50.50 57.76 43.86
C GLU A 21 49.12 57.80 43.22
N ALA A 22 49.00 57.53 41.92
CA ALA A 22 47.70 57.49 41.23
C ALA A 22 46.80 56.35 41.74
N PHE A 23 47.39 55.22 42.12
CA PHE A 23 46.69 54.12 42.80
C PHE A 23 46.26 54.52 44.21
N ALA A 24 47.15 55.12 45.00
CA ALA A 24 46.85 55.61 46.34
C ALA A 24 45.77 56.72 46.35
N LYS A 25 45.78 57.59 45.33
CA LYS A 25 44.75 58.63 45.09
C LYS A 25 43.43 58.04 44.56
N GLY A 26 43.38 56.74 44.25
CA GLY A 26 42.17 56.04 43.78
C GLY A 26 41.76 56.37 42.35
N LEU A 27 42.63 57.02 41.57
CA LEU A 27 42.42 57.28 40.14
C LEU A 27 42.51 55.98 39.33
N LEU A 28 43.36 55.05 39.76
CA LEU A 28 43.48 53.70 39.21
C LEU A 28 42.73 52.71 40.11
N LYS A 29 41.70 52.04 39.56
CA LYS A 29 40.99 50.97 40.28
C LYS A 29 41.56 49.61 39.91
N PRO A 30 41.86 48.72 40.88
CA PRO A 30 42.24 47.34 40.59
C PRO A 30 41.03 46.65 39.96
N GLY A 31 41.05 46.48 38.64
CA GLY A 31 39.95 45.89 37.87
C GLY A 31 39.37 46.74 36.74
N LEU A 32 39.93 47.94 36.45
CA LEU A 32 39.55 48.68 35.22
C LEU A 32 40.12 48.03 33.94
N ASN A 33 41.12 47.15 34.07
CA ASN A 33 41.63 46.34 32.99
C ASN A 33 40.87 45.00 33.00
N VAL A 34 39.86 44.88 32.13
CA VAL A 34 39.26 43.59 31.80
C VAL A 34 40.19 42.92 30.80
N GLU A 35 40.80 41.78 31.15
CA GLU A 35 41.41 40.92 30.13
C GLU A 35 40.32 40.58 29.11
N TYR A 36 40.45 41.15 27.91
CA TYR A 36 39.64 40.74 26.77
C TYR A 36 40.07 39.31 26.42
N VAL A 37 39.49 38.33 27.11
CA VAL A 37 39.49 36.95 26.62
C VAL A 37 38.61 36.99 25.39
N GLU A 38 39.23 37.10 24.22
CA GLU A 38 38.49 37.01 22.97
C GLU A 38 37.69 35.71 22.99
N GLU A 39 36.37 35.80 23.18
CA GLU A 39 35.47 34.68 22.99
C GLU A 39 35.60 34.28 21.51
N LYS A 40 36.39 33.23 21.26
CA LYS A 40 36.65 32.75 19.90
C LYS A 40 35.32 32.45 19.24
N LYS A 41 34.91 33.32 18.31
CA LYS A 41 33.64 33.18 17.58
C LYS A 41 33.60 31.79 16.95
N HIS A 42 32.62 30.98 17.36
CA HIS A 42 32.40 29.69 16.72
C HIS A 42 31.76 29.91 15.35
N PHE A 43 32.60 29.88 14.32
CA PHE A 43 32.12 29.85 12.95
C PHE A 43 31.32 28.56 12.71
N LYS A 44 30.11 28.71 12.18
CA LYS A 44 29.32 27.58 11.70
C LYS A 44 29.97 27.09 10.40
N ASN A 45 30.07 25.77 10.21
CA ASN A 45 30.67 25.12 9.04
C ASN A 45 32.20 25.30 8.88
N LYS A 46 32.98 24.84 9.86
CA LYS A 46 34.44 24.78 9.76
C LYS A 46 34.91 23.55 8.98
N ILE A 47 35.01 23.69 7.66
CA ILE A 47 35.32 22.59 6.72
C ILE A 47 36.68 21.94 7.03
N VAL A 48 37.68 22.73 7.44
CA VAL A 48 39.04 22.23 7.74
C VAL A 48 39.01 21.27 8.93
N GLU A 49 38.44 21.70 10.06
CA GLU A 49 38.30 20.87 11.26
C GLU A 49 37.44 19.62 11.00
N MET A 50 36.42 19.71 10.13
CA MET A 50 35.62 18.55 9.74
C MET A 50 36.42 17.52 8.94
N LYS A 51 37.31 17.97 8.04
CA LYS A 51 38.21 17.08 7.28
C LYS A 51 39.24 16.43 8.20
N GLU A 52 39.79 17.17 9.15
CA GLU A 52 40.71 16.62 10.16
C GLU A 52 40.05 15.53 11.01
N LYS A 53 38.82 15.78 11.49
CA LYS A 53 38.04 14.76 12.20
C LYS A 53 37.67 13.56 11.33
N LEU A 54 37.33 13.79 10.06
CA LEU A 54 37.07 12.73 9.09
C LEU A 54 38.29 11.83 8.95
N ASN A 55 39.48 12.41 8.79
CA ASN A 55 40.73 11.65 8.71
C ASN A 55 41.02 10.85 9.98
N GLY A 56 40.67 11.37 11.16
CA GLY A 56 40.83 10.64 12.44
C GLY A 56 39.86 9.47 12.61
N ILE A 57 38.69 9.51 11.98
CA ILE A 57 37.67 8.45 12.04
C ILE A 57 37.79 7.47 10.86
N GLN A 58 38.33 7.94 9.73
CA GLN A 58 38.41 7.17 8.50
C GLN A 58 39.39 6.00 8.66
N LEU A 59 38.85 4.79 8.47
CA LEU A 59 39.63 3.56 8.39
C LEU A 59 39.90 3.21 6.93
N ASN A 60 41.17 3.09 6.55
CA ASN A 60 41.60 2.70 5.21
C ASN A 60 41.74 1.17 5.14
N LEU A 61 40.61 0.46 5.17
CA LEU A 61 40.53 -1.00 5.09
C LEU A 61 40.18 -1.47 3.68
N GLU A 62 40.49 -2.73 3.38
CA GLU A 62 40.06 -3.38 2.13
C GLU A 62 38.53 -3.44 2.05
N TRP A 63 38.00 -3.40 0.83
CA TRP A 63 36.54 -3.35 0.62
C TRP A 63 35.80 -4.54 1.24
N ILE A 64 36.42 -5.72 1.31
CA ILE A 64 35.83 -6.94 1.88
C ILE A 64 35.48 -6.75 3.36
N GLU A 65 36.25 -5.95 4.10
CA GLU A 65 36.00 -5.69 5.52
C GLU A 65 34.96 -4.59 5.75
N ARG A 66 34.83 -3.67 4.78
CA ARG A 66 33.88 -2.56 4.83
C ARG A 66 32.50 -2.94 4.29
N LEU A 67 32.47 -3.71 3.20
CA LEU A 67 31.28 -4.06 2.41
C LEU A 67 30.41 -2.85 2.02
N ASP A 68 31.02 -1.67 1.96
CA ASP A 68 30.36 -0.42 1.63
C ASP A 68 30.17 -0.30 0.10
N LEU A 69 28.96 0.08 -0.32
CA LEU A 69 28.68 0.49 -1.70
C LEU A 69 28.31 1.97 -1.68
N VAL A 70 29.20 2.83 -2.21
CA VAL A 70 28.94 4.27 -2.32
C VAL A 70 28.28 4.54 -3.66
N ASN A 71 26.99 4.87 -3.65
CA ASN A 71 26.29 5.37 -4.81
C ASN A 71 26.42 6.90 -4.88
N GLU A 72 26.49 7.45 -6.10
CA GLU A 72 26.35 8.89 -6.31
C GLU A 72 25.03 9.38 -5.72
N PRO A 73 24.97 10.65 -5.23
CA PRO A 73 23.73 11.22 -4.75
C PRO A 73 22.67 11.05 -5.82
N ALA A 74 21.56 10.39 -5.46
CA ALA A 74 20.50 10.09 -6.39
C ALA A 74 20.10 11.39 -7.10
N PRO A 75 20.12 11.44 -8.45
CA PRO A 75 19.64 12.61 -9.17
C PRO A 75 18.23 12.91 -8.66
N ILE A 76 17.91 14.20 -8.43
CA ILE A 76 16.57 14.64 -8.00
C ILE A 76 15.54 13.88 -8.80
N ALA A 77 14.76 13.06 -8.10
CA ALA A 77 14.13 11.92 -8.72
C ALA A 77 13.18 12.37 -9.84
N PRO A 78 13.43 11.99 -11.11
CA PRO A 78 12.46 12.17 -12.20
C PRO A 78 11.14 11.43 -11.91
N GLU A 79 11.11 10.62 -10.85
CA GLU A 79 9.93 9.98 -10.27
C GLU A 79 8.78 10.91 -9.92
N ILE A 80 8.94 12.20 -9.58
CA ILE A 80 7.75 13.04 -9.28
C ILE A 80 7.02 13.43 -10.57
N ALA A 81 7.77 13.76 -11.62
CA ALA A 81 7.22 14.05 -12.95
C ALA A 81 6.72 12.77 -13.66
N ILE A 82 7.47 11.68 -13.53
CA ILE A 82 7.11 10.37 -14.08
C ILE A 82 5.98 9.71 -13.27
N LYS A 83 5.84 9.91 -11.94
CA LYS A 83 4.69 9.39 -11.16
C LYS A 83 3.35 10.00 -11.60
N ILE A 84 3.32 11.28 -11.98
CA ILE A 84 2.11 11.96 -12.48
C ILE A 84 1.71 11.42 -13.86
N GLN A 85 2.68 11.23 -14.77
CA GLN A 85 2.42 10.64 -16.09
C GLN A 85 2.16 9.13 -16.03
N GLU A 86 2.86 8.40 -15.16
CA GLU A 86 2.64 6.97 -14.93
C GLU A 86 1.32 6.71 -14.24
N GLU A 87 0.83 7.54 -13.32
CA GLU A 87 -0.51 7.37 -12.75
C GLU A 87 -1.60 7.53 -13.82
N GLN A 88 -1.45 8.51 -14.72
CA GLN A 88 -2.34 8.71 -15.88
C GLN A 88 -2.30 7.49 -16.82
N LEU A 89 -1.12 7.01 -17.19
CA LEU A 89 -0.93 5.81 -18.03
C LEU A 89 -1.33 4.50 -17.31
N LYS A 90 -1.17 4.41 -15.98
CA LYS A 90 -1.61 3.26 -15.15
C LYS A 90 -3.13 3.21 -15.01
N HIS A 91 -3.82 4.34 -14.97
CA HIS A 91 -5.28 4.40 -14.97
C HIS A 91 -5.85 3.92 -16.31
N GLU A 92 -5.25 4.35 -17.42
CA GLU A 92 -5.62 3.93 -18.78
C GLU A 92 -5.26 2.46 -19.08
N ALA A 93 -4.07 2.01 -18.67
CA ALA A 93 -3.64 0.61 -18.81
C ALA A 93 -4.40 -0.36 -17.88
N LYS A 94 -4.90 0.05 -16.71
CA LYS A 94 -5.80 -0.77 -15.88
C LYS A 94 -7.16 -0.97 -16.54
N LEU A 95 -7.70 0.05 -17.25
CA LEU A 95 -8.90 -0.07 -18.08
C LEU A 95 -8.72 -1.08 -19.24
N SER A 96 -7.51 -1.21 -19.80
CA SER A 96 -7.22 -2.14 -20.89
C SER A 96 -6.82 -3.55 -20.43
N GLN A 97 -6.11 -3.70 -19.30
CA GLN A 97 -5.62 -5.00 -18.81
C GLN A 97 -6.67 -5.83 -18.06
N PHE A 98 -7.72 -5.23 -17.50
CA PHE A 98 -8.89 -5.97 -17.01
C PHE A 98 -9.65 -6.70 -18.13
N LYS A 99 -9.39 -6.37 -19.41
CA LYS A 99 -9.90 -7.09 -20.57
C LYS A 99 -9.06 -8.33 -20.96
N GLY A 100 -7.93 -8.61 -20.30
CA GLY A 100 -7.30 -9.93 -20.42
C GLY A 100 -5.88 -10.05 -19.88
N LYS A 101 -5.68 -10.64 -18.69
CA LYS A 101 -4.36 -11.20 -18.29
C LYS A 101 -4.45 -12.46 -17.44
N LYS A 102 -3.81 -13.52 -17.95
CA LYS A 102 -3.38 -14.75 -17.27
C LYS A 102 -2.27 -14.42 -16.26
N LYS A 103 -2.20 -15.18 -15.16
CA LYS A 103 -1.25 -15.03 -14.04
C LYS A 103 0.19 -15.27 -14.52
N LYS A 104 1.14 -14.42 -14.12
CA LYS A 104 2.59 -14.59 -14.41
C LYS A 104 3.20 -15.65 -13.48
N ALA A 105 4.09 -16.48 -14.05
CA ALA A 105 4.85 -17.49 -13.33
C ALA A 105 5.89 -16.85 -12.41
N ILE A 106 5.96 -17.35 -11.18
CA ILE A 106 7.01 -17.04 -10.21
C ILE A 106 8.28 -17.70 -10.75
N VAL A 107 9.35 -16.92 -10.92
CA VAL A 107 10.68 -17.45 -11.21
C VAL A 107 11.10 -18.21 -9.96
N ASN A 108 11.23 -19.53 -10.08
CA ASN A 108 11.80 -20.38 -9.05
C ASN A 108 13.25 -19.92 -8.85
N GLY A 109 13.50 -19.15 -7.79
CA GLY A 109 14.84 -18.84 -7.33
C GLY A 109 15.54 -20.15 -6.98
N VAL A 110 16.81 -20.24 -7.34
CA VAL A 110 17.71 -21.34 -7.02
C VAL A 110 17.53 -21.69 -5.53
N GLU A 111 17.00 -22.88 -5.26
CA GLU A 111 16.91 -23.44 -3.91
C GLU A 111 18.33 -23.84 -3.50
N ASP A 112 19.08 -22.93 -2.89
CA ASP A 112 20.28 -23.31 -2.13
C ASP A 112 19.82 -24.08 -0.88
N PRO A 113 20.02 -25.41 -0.82
CA PRO A 113 19.43 -26.24 0.24
C PRO A 113 19.99 -25.93 1.64
N SER A 114 21.14 -25.27 1.70
CA SER A 114 21.86 -24.92 2.93
C SER A 114 21.31 -23.69 3.66
N LEU A 115 20.46 -22.87 3.03
CA LEU A 115 19.96 -21.63 3.64
C LEU A 115 18.91 -21.89 4.75
N ASN A 116 18.34 -23.09 4.79
CA ASN A 116 17.28 -23.45 5.76
C ASN A 116 17.81 -23.88 7.14
N ASP A 117 19.12 -24.13 7.28
CA ASP A 117 19.72 -24.62 8.52
C ASP A 117 20.21 -23.48 9.44
N PHE A 118 20.09 -22.23 9.01
CA PHE A 118 20.54 -21.06 9.76
C PHE A 118 19.38 -20.33 10.45
N GLN A 119 19.66 -19.78 11.63
CA GLN A 119 18.68 -18.98 12.37
C GLN A 119 18.36 -17.68 11.60
N MET A 120 17.08 -17.48 11.29
CA MET A 120 16.60 -16.24 10.66
C MET A 120 16.55 -15.08 11.66
N ALA A 121 16.64 -13.84 11.15
CA ALA A 121 16.49 -12.62 11.95
C ALA A 121 15.12 -12.50 12.65
N LYS A 122 14.09 -13.19 12.16
CA LYS A 122 12.75 -13.25 12.75
C LYS A 122 12.40 -14.70 13.10
N SER A 123 11.72 -14.89 14.24
CA SER A 123 11.24 -16.22 14.62
C SER A 123 10.11 -16.71 13.69
N ASP A 124 10.04 -18.03 13.52
CA ASP A 124 8.97 -18.67 12.73
C ASP A 124 7.58 -18.39 13.29
N GLU A 125 7.46 -18.29 14.62
CA GLU A 125 6.21 -17.93 15.28
C GLU A 125 5.74 -16.53 14.86
N HIS A 126 6.66 -15.56 14.79
CA HIS A 126 6.34 -14.22 14.29
C HIS A 126 5.91 -14.26 12.82
N MET A 127 6.64 -14.99 11.98
CA MET A 127 6.28 -15.12 10.56
C MET A 127 4.97 -15.88 10.35
N HIS A 128 4.59 -16.78 11.25
CA HIS A 128 3.28 -17.42 11.25
C HIS A 128 2.17 -16.41 11.56
N LYS A 129 2.33 -15.59 12.61
CA LYS A 129 1.39 -14.49 12.93
C LYS A 129 1.22 -13.51 11.78
N VAL A 130 2.31 -13.16 11.09
CA VAL A 130 2.28 -12.31 9.89
C VAL A 130 1.48 -12.97 8.77
N ARG A 131 1.72 -14.27 8.50
CA ARG A 131 0.98 -15.03 7.49
C ARG A 131 -0.51 -15.11 7.80
N GLU A 132 -0.87 -15.39 9.05
CA GLU A 132 -2.27 -15.42 9.49
C GLU A 132 -2.96 -14.06 9.28
N HIS A 133 -2.28 -12.97 9.63
CA HIS A 133 -2.81 -11.62 9.44
C HIS A 133 -3.02 -11.30 7.95
N LEU A 134 -2.07 -11.66 7.09
CA LEU A 134 -2.20 -11.48 5.63
C LEU A 134 -3.37 -12.29 5.05
N LEU A 135 -3.52 -13.55 5.45
CA LEU A 135 -4.64 -14.40 5.04
C LEU A 135 -5.99 -13.85 5.52
N LYS A 136 -6.05 -13.29 6.73
CA LYS A 136 -7.25 -12.63 7.26
C LYS A 136 -7.59 -11.37 6.45
N LYS A 137 -6.59 -10.57 6.07
CA LYS A 137 -6.77 -9.37 5.25
C LYS A 137 -7.28 -9.71 3.84
N GLN A 138 -6.71 -10.72 3.20
CA GLN A 138 -7.16 -11.22 1.89
C GLN A 138 -8.62 -11.70 1.95
N ARG A 139 -8.96 -12.54 2.93
CA ARG A 139 -10.34 -12.99 3.15
C ARG A 139 -11.30 -11.82 3.38
N GLY A 140 -10.89 -10.81 4.14
CA GLY A 140 -11.69 -9.59 4.34
C GLY A 140 -11.95 -8.82 3.04
N GLN A 141 -10.94 -8.71 2.17
CA GLN A 141 -11.08 -8.06 0.87
C GLN A 141 -12.04 -8.84 -0.06
N GLU A 142 -11.87 -10.15 -0.17
CA GLU A 142 -12.73 -11.01 -0.98
C GLU A 142 -14.21 -10.95 -0.54
N LEU A 143 -14.46 -10.95 0.77
CA LEU A 143 -15.81 -10.81 1.32
C LEU A 143 -16.42 -9.45 0.96
N ASN A 144 -15.65 -8.37 1.08
CA ASN A 144 -16.11 -7.03 0.73
C ASN A 144 -16.46 -6.92 -0.76
N GLU A 145 -15.66 -7.51 -1.64
CA GLU A 145 -15.93 -7.57 -3.08
C GLU A 145 -17.21 -8.36 -3.38
N ARG A 146 -17.37 -9.55 -2.77
CA ARG A 146 -18.60 -10.34 -2.91
C ARG A 146 -19.83 -9.59 -2.42
N VAL A 147 -19.75 -8.88 -1.30
CA VAL A 147 -20.86 -8.07 -0.79
C VAL A 147 -21.22 -6.94 -1.77
N LYS A 148 -20.22 -6.26 -2.37
CA LYS A 148 -20.47 -5.25 -3.41
C LYS A 148 -21.18 -5.85 -4.63
N GLN A 149 -20.72 -7.00 -5.12
CA GLN A 149 -21.34 -7.72 -6.23
C GLN A 149 -22.80 -8.10 -5.90
N MET A 150 -23.04 -8.66 -4.72
CA MET A 150 -24.39 -9.03 -4.28
C MET A 150 -25.33 -7.83 -4.15
N ARG A 151 -24.83 -6.69 -3.66
CA ARG A 151 -25.61 -5.42 -3.62
C ARG A 151 -25.95 -4.94 -5.02
N HIS A 152 -24.99 -4.98 -5.95
CA HIS A 152 -25.20 -4.60 -7.34
C HIS A 152 -26.25 -5.50 -8.02
N LEU A 153 -26.13 -6.82 -7.88
CA LEU A 153 -27.11 -7.77 -8.41
C LEU A 153 -28.53 -7.53 -7.86
N ARG A 154 -28.67 -7.21 -6.57
CA ARG A 154 -29.97 -6.86 -5.97
C ARG A 154 -30.53 -5.56 -6.55
N LYS A 155 -29.70 -4.55 -6.81
CA LYS A 155 -30.11 -3.28 -7.42
C LYS A 155 -30.58 -3.49 -8.86
N VAL A 156 -29.77 -4.18 -9.67
CA VAL A 156 -30.11 -4.51 -11.06
C VAL A 156 -31.36 -5.39 -11.12
N GLY A 157 -31.47 -6.40 -10.26
CA GLY A 157 -32.65 -7.27 -10.21
C GLY A 157 -33.96 -6.49 -9.99
N LYS A 158 -33.95 -5.47 -9.13
CA LYS A 158 -35.12 -4.58 -8.94
C LYS A 158 -35.42 -3.76 -10.20
N GLN A 159 -34.40 -3.19 -10.83
CA GLN A 159 -34.56 -2.41 -12.07
C GLN A 159 -35.12 -3.26 -13.20
N VAL A 160 -34.61 -4.47 -13.38
CA VAL A 160 -35.07 -5.43 -14.39
C VAL A 160 -36.54 -5.80 -14.18
N GLN A 161 -36.98 -6.01 -12.94
CA GLN A 161 -38.39 -6.29 -12.66
C GLN A 161 -39.31 -5.12 -13.04
N VAL A 162 -38.90 -3.88 -12.74
CA VAL A 162 -39.65 -2.68 -13.10
C VAL A 162 -39.68 -2.50 -14.62
N GLN A 163 -38.54 -2.62 -15.29
CA GLN A 163 -38.44 -2.53 -16.75
C GLN A 163 -39.26 -3.61 -17.43
N ALA A 164 -39.26 -4.85 -16.93
CA ALA A 164 -40.07 -5.94 -17.49
C ALA A 164 -41.58 -5.63 -17.41
N LYS A 165 -42.05 -5.07 -16.29
CA LYS A 165 -43.46 -4.65 -16.16
C LYS A 165 -43.80 -3.50 -17.12
N LEU A 166 -42.93 -2.50 -17.23
CA LEU A 166 -43.11 -1.36 -18.15
C LEU A 166 -43.08 -1.81 -19.62
N LYS A 167 -42.17 -2.74 -19.96
CA LYS A 167 -42.08 -3.35 -21.30
C LYS A 167 -43.34 -4.15 -21.63
N GLN A 168 -43.82 -4.98 -20.70
CA GLN A 168 -45.10 -5.70 -20.90
C GLN A 168 -46.29 -4.75 -21.07
N ALA A 169 -46.33 -3.63 -20.35
CA ALA A 169 -47.41 -2.65 -20.49
C ALA A 169 -47.35 -1.91 -21.84
N SER A 170 -46.16 -1.52 -22.29
CA SER A 170 -45.94 -0.88 -23.61
C SER A 170 -46.24 -1.85 -24.76
N GLU A 171 -45.72 -3.09 -24.72
CA GLU A 171 -46.03 -4.14 -25.69
C GLU A 171 -47.54 -4.39 -25.80
N LYS A 172 -48.26 -4.48 -24.66
CA LYS A 172 -49.72 -4.61 -24.66
C LYS A 172 -50.41 -3.38 -25.26
N ARG A 173 -49.91 -2.17 -25.01
CA ARG A 173 -50.47 -0.94 -25.55
C ARG A 173 -50.27 -0.87 -27.06
N GLU A 174 -49.07 -1.17 -27.54
CA GLU A 174 -48.73 -1.24 -28.97
C GLU A 174 -49.59 -2.27 -29.69
N LEU A 175 -49.72 -3.48 -29.12
CA LEU A 175 -50.60 -4.52 -29.64
C LEU A 175 -52.05 -4.03 -29.76
N MET A 176 -52.57 -3.37 -28.73
CA MET A 176 -53.94 -2.83 -28.76
C MET A 176 -54.12 -1.70 -29.79
N GLU A 177 -53.08 -0.88 -30.02
CA GLU A 177 -53.09 0.14 -31.06
C GLU A 177 -53.05 -0.49 -32.46
N GLU A 178 -52.25 -1.53 -32.69
CA GLU A 178 -52.20 -2.25 -33.96
C GLU A 178 -53.50 -2.98 -34.26
N VAL A 179 -54.11 -3.65 -33.27
CA VAL A 179 -55.45 -4.25 -33.40
C VAL A 179 -56.50 -3.19 -33.76
N LYS A 180 -56.44 -1.99 -33.15
CA LYS A 180 -57.32 -0.88 -33.50
C LYS A 180 -57.09 -0.39 -34.93
N LYS A 181 -55.85 -0.32 -35.41
CA LYS A 181 -55.50 0.07 -36.79
C LYS A 181 -56.02 -0.95 -37.81
N TYR A 182 -55.88 -2.24 -37.51
CA TYR A 182 -56.41 -3.34 -38.33
C TYR A 182 -57.95 -3.31 -38.38
N ARG A 183 -58.63 -3.17 -37.23
CA ARG A 183 -60.10 -3.04 -37.18
C ARG A 183 -60.63 -1.85 -37.97
N LYS A 184 -59.86 -0.76 -38.06
CA LYS A 184 -60.20 0.43 -38.86
C LYS A 184 -59.82 0.31 -40.35
N GLY A 185 -59.21 -0.79 -40.78
CA GLY A 185 -58.81 -1.03 -42.18
C GLY A 185 -57.57 -0.24 -42.64
N LEU A 186 -56.84 0.41 -41.72
CA LEU A 186 -55.64 1.21 -42.02
C LEU A 186 -54.42 0.34 -42.34
N ARG A 187 -54.42 -0.91 -41.87
CA ARG A 187 -53.37 -1.92 -42.07
C ARG A 187 -54.04 -3.23 -42.43
N LYS A 188 -53.51 -3.96 -43.42
CA LYS A 188 -54.11 -5.21 -43.94
C LYS A 188 -53.36 -6.48 -43.53
N ASP A 189 -52.13 -6.34 -43.02
CA ASP A 189 -51.24 -7.46 -42.70
C ASP A 189 -51.27 -7.79 -41.20
N LEU A 190 -51.26 -9.09 -40.87
CA LEU A 190 -51.37 -9.64 -39.50
C LEU A 190 -50.00 -9.94 -38.84
N ASP A 191 -48.92 -9.33 -39.34
CA ASP A 191 -47.52 -9.65 -38.98
C ASP A 191 -47.21 -9.43 -37.47
N PHE A 192 -48.01 -8.62 -36.78
CA PHE A 192 -47.89 -8.39 -35.33
C PHE A 192 -48.27 -9.59 -34.44
N LEU A 193 -48.93 -10.62 -34.99
CA LEU A 193 -49.20 -11.87 -34.26
C LEU A 193 -48.04 -12.88 -34.35
N ASP A 194 -47.09 -12.70 -35.28
CA ASP A 194 -46.15 -13.76 -35.68
C ASP A 194 -44.77 -13.72 -34.99
N ASP A 195 -44.59 -12.89 -33.95
CA ASP A 195 -43.38 -12.86 -33.11
C ASP A 195 -43.06 -14.21 -32.43
N LYS A 196 -43.98 -15.18 -32.44
CA LYS A 196 -43.78 -16.54 -31.94
C LYS A 196 -43.27 -17.55 -32.96
N LYS A 197 -43.19 -17.21 -34.26
CA LYS A 197 -42.83 -18.15 -35.35
C LYS A 197 -41.53 -17.85 -36.09
N LYS A 198 -40.72 -16.88 -35.64
CA LYS A 198 -39.33 -16.72 -36.09
C LYS A 198 -38.31 -17.10 -35.03
N LYS A 199 -38.47 -18.31 -34.45
CA LYS A 199 -37.34 -19.08 -33.91
C LYS A 199 -37.50 -20.55 -34.30
N ASN A 200 -36.80 -20.88 -35.38
CA ASN A 200 -36.27 -22.20 -35.74
C ASN A 200 -37.29 -23.28 -36.12
N SER A 201 -37.45 -23.43 -37.43
CA SER A 201 -37.58 -24.74 -38.07
C SER A 201 -36.36 -25.61 -37.72
N SER A 202 -36.47 -26.45 -36.70
CA SER A 202 -35.92 -27.81 -36.63
C SER A 202 -35.96 -28.37 -35.20
N VAL A 203 -36.30 -29.66 -35.13
CA VAL A 203 -36.13 -30.61 -34.01
C VAL A 203 -37.31 -30.75 -33.02
N GLN A 204 -38.13 -31.76 -33.30
CA GLN A 204 -38.95 -32.54 -32.36
C GLN A 204 -38.15 -32.98 -31.11
N GLY A 205 -38.81 -33.03 -29.95
CA GLY A 205 -38.33 -33.87 -28.83
C GLY A 205 -38.83 -33.49 -27.45
N ASN A 206 -39.94 -34.11 -27.03
CA ASN A 206 -40.45 -34.36 -25.67
C ASN A 206 -39.73 -33.69 -24.47
N GLN A 207 -40.45 -32.82 -23.74
CA GLN A 207 -40.09 -32.43 -22.37
C GLN A 207 -41.25 -32.66 -21.39
N LYS A 208 -41.34 -33.88 -20.85
CA LYS A 208 -42.11 -34.22 -19.64
C LYS A 208 -41.20 -34.95 -18.63
N GLU A 209 -40.08 -34.33 -18.20
CA GLU A 209 -39.19 -34.95 -17.19
C GLU A 209 -38.62 -34.01 -16.11
N ASN A 210 -39.03 -32.74 -16.03
CA ASN A 210 -38.33 -31.77 -15.18
C ASN A 210 -38.98 -31.42 -13.83
N ARG A 211 -40.12 -32.02 -13.44
CA ARG A 211 -40.74 -31.73 -12.13
C ARG A 211 -40.08 -32.49 -10.97
N ASN A 212 -39.60 -33.73 -11.19
CA ASN A 212 -39.00 -34.56 -10.14
C ASN A 212 -37.55 -34.16 -9.79
N LYS A 213 -36.79 -33.56 -10.73
CA LYS A 213 -35.43 -33.04 -10.45
C LYS A 213 -35.40 -31.93 -9.40
N LYS A 214 -36.41 -31.05 -9.37
CA LYS A 214 -36.47 -29.93 -8.40
C LYS A 214 -36.76 -30.37 -6.96
N LEU A 215 -37.57 -31.42 -6.77
CA LEU A 215 -37.86 -31.98 -5.46
C LEU A 215 -36.61 -32.64 -4.86
N ASN A 216 -35.85 -33.36 -5.69
CA ASN A 216 -34.62 -34.03 -5.28
C ASN A 216 -33.51 -33.03 -4.85
N MET A 217 -33.43 -31.85 -5.49
CA MET A 217 -32.46 -30.82 -5.08
C MET A 217 -32.79 -30.16 -3.73
N LYS A 218 -34.07 -29.98 -3.40
CA LYS A 218 -34.48 -29.47 -2.07
C LYS A 218 -34.15 -30.47 -0.97
N GLN A 219 -34.32 -31.77 -1.24
CA GLN A 219 -33.99 -32.83 -0.28
C GLN A 219 -32.48 -32.92 -0.06
N LYS A 220 -31.67 -32.95 -1.13
CA LYS A 220 -30.20 -32.89 -1.07
C LYS A 220 -29.67 -31.67 -0.30
N TYR A 221 -30.27 -30.50 -0.48
CA TYR A 221 -29.86 -29.31 0.29
C TYR A 221 -30.16 -29.44 1.78
N LYS A 222 -31.32 -30.01 2.14
CA LYS A 222 -31.68 -30.27 3.55
C LYS A 222 -30.78 -31.33 4.17
N ASP A 223 -30.48 -32.41 3.45
CA ASP A 223 -29.59 -33.47 3.91
C ASP A 223 -28.16 -32.95 4.13
N ASN A 224 -27.65 -32.07 3.26
CA ASN A 224 -26.35 -31.43 3.44
C ASN A 224 -26.33 -30.42 4.59
N LYS A 225 -27.42 -29.65 4.78
CA LYS A 225 -27.48 -28.59 5.78
C LYS A 225 -27.75 -29.11 7.20
N PHE A 226 -28.59 -30.14 7.32
CA PHE A 226 -29.09 -30.65 8.61
C PHE A 226 -28.69 -32.11 8.88
N GLY A 227 -27.99 -32.76 7.96
CA GLY A 227 -27.75 -34.21 7.99
C GLY A 227 -29.00 -34.99 7.57
N PHE A 228 -28.84 -36.26 7.19
CA PHE A 228 -29.97 -37.14 6.90
C PHE A 228 -30.80 -37.32 8.18
N GLY A 229 -31.99 -36.72 8.19
CA GLY A 229 -32.94 -36.75 9.31
C GLY A 229 -33.49 -38.15 9.53
N GLY A 230 -32.76 -38.96 10.30
CA GLY A 230 -33.16 -40.30 10.71
C GLY A 230 -32.34 -40.78 11.90
N LYS A 231 -32.94 -41.65 12.73
CA LYS A 231 -32.32 -42.26 13.92
C LYS A 231 -31.00 -42.92 13.49
N LYS A 232 -29.86 -42.38 13.94
CA LYS A 232 -28.52 -42.95 13.68
C LYS A 232 -28.40 -44.30 14.37
N ARG A 233 -28.93 -45.35 13.74
CA ARG A 233 -28.92 -46.73 14.22
C ARG A 233 -27.47 -47.23 14.25
N GLY A 234 -26.79 -47.06 15.39
CA GLY A 234 -25.60 -47.84 15.73
C GLY A 234 -24.25 -47.38 15.19
N ILE A 235 -24.16 -46.25 14.47
CA ILE A 235 -22.87 -45.75 13.93
C ILE A 235 -21.84 -45.41 15.02
N LYS A 236 -22.27 -45.22 16.28
CA LYS A 236 -21.39 -44.99 17.43
C LYS A 236 -21.11 -46.25 18.28
N ARG A 237 -21.33 -47.46 17.77
CA ARG A 237 -20.95 -48.68 18.49
C ARG A 237 -19.50 -49.03 18.17
N ASN A 238 -18.65 -49.06 19.18
CA ASN A 238 -17.28 -49.55 19.07
C ASN A 238 -17.32 -51.09 19.07
N THR A 239 -17.37 -51.70 17.88
CA THR A 239 -17.35 -53.17 17.69
C THR A 239 -15.94 -53.69 17.41
N ARG A 240 -14.90 -53.00 17.89
CA ARG A 240 -13.53 -53.50 17.81
C ARG A 240 -13.31 -54.48 18.96
N THR A 241 -13.65 -55.75 18.73
CA THR A 241 -13.24 -56.85 19.60
C THR A 241 -11.73 -57.07 19.49
N VAL A 242 -11.11 -57.43 20.62
CA VAL A 242 -9.68 -57.76 20.80
C VAL A 242 -9.26 -58.94 19.93
#